data_AF-A0A355ETP0-F1
#
_entry.id   AF-A0A355ETP0-F1
#
_cell.length_a   1.000
_cell.length_b   1.000
_cell.length_c   1.000
_cell.angle_alpha   90.00
_cell.angle_beta   90.00
_cell.angle_gamma   90.00
#
_symmetry.space_group_name_H-M   'P 1'
#
loop_
_entity.id
_entity.type
_entity.pdbx_description
1 polymer ?
#
loop_
_entity_poly.entity_id
_entity_poly.type
_entity_poly.pdbx_seq_one_letter_code
_entity_poly.pdbx_strand_id
1 'polypeptide(L)'
;MALPTIEILKKAEHLAARLNSGPAPVKKNVLLGLVSDFMNEPEPDIRRLRTLLEMIEQGSGGHIRRGAGYGDQLRAAVREIRRVLDEGGIEGRDFKSLFGWTARLLLVRSAPREAQTARPPDEGRRPGRPLAGRPAAGRHEPPPPRPATPQRLGSVGSQGMSTLEKLKRDLADKEGVSEARRAESSPPDPLSHLPSPKAPGEGAPPPKKSGKSG
;
A
#
# COMPACT_ATOMS: atom_id res chain seq x y z
N MET A 1 12.49 -7.69 -21.72
CA MET A 1 12.35 -6.33 -22.26
C MET A 1 11.18 -5.68 -21.55
N ALA A 2 11.37 -4.48 -21.00
CA ALA A 2 10.29 -3.74 -20.34
C ALA A 2 9.23 -3.30 -21.36
N LEU A 3 7.97 -3.42 -20.99
CA LEU A 3 6.85 -3.02 -21.84
C LEU A 3 6.77 -1.49 -21.97
N PRO A 4 6.35 -0.96 -23.14
CA PRO A 4 6.01 0.44 -23.27
C PRO A 4 4.90 0.85 -22.30
N THR A 5 4.99 2.04 -21.71
CA THR A 5 4.00 2.57 -20.74
C THR A 5 2.56 2.52 -21.28
N ILE A 6 2.38 2.77 -22.58
CA ILE A 6 1.06 2.72 -23.23
C ILE A 6 0.46 1.31 -23.17
N GLU A 7 1.27 0.26 -23.32
CA GLU A 7 0.80 -1.13 -23.25
C GLU A 7 0.45 -1.52 -21.81
N ILE A 8 1.25 -1.07 -20.84
CA ILE A 8 0.96 -1.23 -19.41
C ILE A 8 -0.39 -0.58 -19.07
N LEU A 9 -0.64 0.64 -19.55
CA LEU A 9 -1.91 1.34 -19.33
C LEU A 9 -3.10 0.60 -19.93
N LYS A 10 -2.99 0.13 -21.19
CA LYS A 10 -4.05 -0.67 -21.83
C LYS A 10 -4.35 -1.96 -21.04
N LYS A 11 -3.32 -2.68 -20.61
CA LYS A 11 -3.47 -3.87 -19.77
C LYS A 11 -4.10 -3.53 -18.41
N ALA A 12 -3.71 -2.39 -17.81
CA ALA A 12 -4.26 -1.93 -16.54
C ALA A 12 -5.74 -1.53 -16.64
N GLU A 13 -6.15 -0.88 -17.73
CA GLU A 13 -7.55 -0.56 -18.05
C GLU A 13 -8.39 -1.81 -18.25
N HIS A 14 -7.86 -2.79 -18.99
CA HIS A 14 -8.52 -4.06 -19.21
C HIS A 14 -8.70 -4.81 -17.89
N LEU A 15 -7.65 -4.90 -17.07
CA LEU A 15 -7.72 -5.52 -15.74
C LEU A 15 -8.73 -4.79 -14.83
N ALA A 16 -8.70 -3.46 -14.80
CA ALA A 16 -9.65 -2.67 -14.00
C ALA A 16 -11.10 -2.87 -14.48
N ALA A 17 -11.33 -3.00 -15.78
CA ALA A 17 -12.66 -3.31 -16.31
C ALA A 17 -13.14 -4.70 -15.85
N ARG A 18 -12.32 -5.75 -16.00
CA ARG A 18 -12.65 -7.12 -15.59
C ARG A 18 -12.96 -7.22 -14.09
N LEU A 19 -12.13 -6.56 -13.26
CA LEU A 19 -12.31 -6.49 -11.82
C LEU A 19 -13.60 -5.78 -11.39
N ASN A 20 -14.13 -4.86 -12.20
CA ASN A 20 -15.33 -4.09 -11.89
C ASN A 20 -16.61 -4.66 -12.51
N SER A 21 -16.51 -5.46 -13.57
CA SER A 21 -17.66 -6.05 -14.28
C SER A 21 -18.10 -7.41 -13.73
N GLY A 22 -17.36 -7.99 -12.79
CA GLY A 22 -17.66 -9.30 -12.22
C GLY A 22 -18.86 -9.29 -11.25
N PRO A 23 -19.33 -10.47 -10.81
CA PRO A 23 -20.45 -10.61 -9.87
C PRO A 23 -20.16 -9.95 -8.50
N ALA A 24 -18.88 -9.80 -8.15
CA ALA A 24 -18.43 -9.06 -6.99
C ALA A 24 -17.42 -7.98 -7.44
N PRO A 25 -17.86 -6.72 -7.64
CA PRO A 25 -16.98 -5.64 -8.05
C PRO A 25 -15.85 -5.42 -7.04
N VAL A 26 -14.61 -5.54 -7.51
CA VAL A 26 -13.42 -5.49 -6.66
C VAL A 26 -13.04 -4.05 -6.36
N LYS A 27 -13.04 -3.68 -5.09
CA LYS A 27 -12.58 -2.36 -4.64
C LYS A 27 -11.07 -2.24 -4.69
N LYS A 28 -10.57 -1.01 -4.90
CA LYS A 28 -9.13 -0.67 -4.85
C LYS A 28 -8.40 -1.30 -3.66
N ASN A 29 -8.96 -1.21 -2.46
CA ASN A 29 -8.30 -1.68 -1.24
C ASN A 29 -8.15 -3.20 -1.20
N VAL A 30 -9.03 -3.95 -1.87
CA VAL A 30 -8.90 -5.41 -2.00
C VAL A 30 -7.72 -5.73 -2.90
N LEU A 31 -7.63 -5.09 -4.07
CA LEU A 31 -6.49 -5.24 -4.96
C LEU A 31 -5.17 -4.90 -4.26
N LEU A 32 -5.08 -3.71 -3.67
CA LEU A 32 -3.84 -3.25 -3.02
C LEU A 32 -3.46 -4.09 -1.80
N GLY A 33 -4.44 -4.56 -1.02
CA GLY A 33 -4.16 -5.48 0.09
C GLY A 33 -3.62 -6.83 -0.37
N LEU A 34 -4.03 -7.28 -1.57
CA LEU A 34 -3.58 -8.54 -2.14
C LEU A 34 -2.16 -8.46 -2.73
N VAL A 35 -1.81 -7.32 -3.33
CA VAL A 35 -0.51 -7.12 -3.98
C VAL A 35 0.47 -6.28 -3.16
N SER A 36 0.14 -5.92 -1.92
CA SER A 36 0.93 -4.96 -1.12
C SER A 36 2.38 -5.38 -0.97
N ASP A 37 2.60 -6.64 -0.61
CA ASP A 37 3.94 -7.15 -0.32
C ASP A 37 4.80 -7.11 -1.59
N PHE A 38 4.23 -7.58 -2.70
CA PHE A 38 4.85 -7.54 -4.03
C PHE A 38 5.18 -6.09 -4.47
N MET A 39 4.31 -5.13 -4.16
CA MET A 39 4.53 -3.72 -4.53
C MET A 39 5.64 -3.07 -3.70
N ASN A 40 5.81 -3.47 -2.44
CA ASN A 40 6.73 -2.85 -1.49
C ASN A 40 8.14 -3.45 -1.51
N GLU A 41 8.33 -4.67 -2.01
CA GLU A 41 9.66 -5.26 -2.16
C GLU A 41 10.52 -4.46 -3.16
N PRO A 42 11.84 -4.32 -2.99
CA PRO A 42 12.69 -3.66 -3.98
C PRO A 42 12.71 -4.45 -5.31
N GLU A 43 12.79 -5.78 -5.21
CA GLU A 43 12.76 -6.70 -6.34
C GLU A 43 11.44 -7.49 -6.32
N PRO A 44 10.53 -7.26 -7.28
CA PRO A 44 9.24 -7.95 -7.32
C PRO A 44 9.39 -9.46 -7.58
N ASP A 45 9.02 -10.29 -6.60
CA ASP A 45 8.97 -11.75 -6.78
C ASP A 45 7.58 -12.22 -7.26
N ILE A 46 7.49 -12.49 -8.56
CA ILE A 46 6.27 -13.03 -9.19
C ILE A 46 5.92 -14.42 -8.65
N ARG A 47 6.90 -15.25 -8.32
CA ARG A 47 6.65 -16.61 -7.82
C ARG A 47 5.99 -16.56 -6.46
N ARG A 48 6.50 -15.70 -5.56
CA ARG A 48 5.89 -15.44 -4.25
C ARG A 48 4.46 -14.94 -4.38
N LEU A 49 4.19 -14.01 -5.30
CA LEU A 49 2.84 -13.55 -5.58
C LEU A 49 1.93 -14.70 -6.05
N ARG A 50 2.39 -15.56 -6.97
CA ARG A 50 1.62 -16.73 -7.42
C ARG A 50 1.28 -17.67 -6.26
N THR A 51 2.23 -17.97 -5.38
CA THR A 51 2.00 -18.81 -4.20
C THR A 51 0.96 -18.19 -3.27
N LEU A 52 1.02 -16.87 -3.02
CA LEU A 52 0.03 -16.18 -2.20
C LEU A 52 -1.38 -16.30 -2.80
N LEU A 53 -1.52 -16.10 -4.10
CA LEU A 53 -2.79 -16.20 -4.81
C LEU A 53 -3.37 -17.62 -4.74
N GLU A 54 -2.53 -18.64 -4.90
CA GLU A 54 -2.93 -20.05 -4.78
C GLU A 54 -3.40 -20.39 -3.36
N MET A 55 -2.66 -19.96 -2.34
CA MET A 55 -3.05 -20.15 -0.95
C MET A 55 -4.43 -19.53 -0.65
N ILE A 56 -4.67 -18.31 -1.14
CA ILE A 56 -5.95 -17.61 -0.95
C ILE A 56 -7.08 -18.33 -1.71
N GLU A 57 -6.83 -18.83 -2.91
CA GLU A 57 -7.83 -19.61 -3.66
C GLU A 57 -8.19 -20.92 -2.93
N GLN A 58 -7.22 -21.57 -2.31
CA GLN A 58 -7.43 -22.77 -1.48
C GLN A 58 -8.14 -22.47 -0.14
N GLY A 59 -8.52 -21.22 0.12
CA GLY A 59 -9.20 -20.85 1.36
C GLY A 59 -8.27 -20.60 2.54
N SER A 60 -6.96 -20.49 2.30
CA SER A 60 -5.98 -20.13 3.32
C SER A 60 -6.05 -18.63 3.59
N GLY A 61 -6.66 -18.27 4.72
CA GLY A 61 -6.88 -16.88 5.11
C GLY A 61 -8.24 -16.69 5.77
N GLY A 62 -8.25 -16.27 7.03
CA GLY A 62 -9.49 -16.06 7.78
C GLY A 62 -10.46 -15.06 7.15
N HIS A 63 -10.01 -14.22 6.21
CA HIS A 63 -10.83 -13.21 5.53
C HIS A 63 -11.70 -13.76 4.40
N ILE A 64 -11.40 -14.94 3.87
CA ILE A 64 -12.18 -15.57 2.79
C ILE A 64 -13.51 -16.12 3.31
N ARG A 65 -13.55 -16.44 4.61
CA ARG A 65 -14.71 -17.03 5.32
C ARG A 65 -15.58 -15.99 6.03
N ARG A 66 -15.14 -14.72 6.12
CA ARG A 66 -15.94 -13.66 6.74
C ARG A 66 -17.04 -13.22 5.77
N GLY A 67 -18.28 -13.59 6.06
CA GLY A 67 -19.45 -13.19 5.29
C GLY A 67 -19.65 -11.67 5.34
N ALA A 68 -19.35 -11.00 4.22
CA ALA A 68 -19.65 -9.58 3.97
C ALA A 68 -19.30 -9.17 2.51
N GLY A 69 -19.25 -10.11 1.56
CA GLY A 69 -18.85 -9.85 0.17
C GLY A 69 -17.35 -9.56 -0.05
N TYR A 70 -16.55 -9.34 1.01
CA TYR A 70 -15.10 -9.18 0.90
C TYR A 70 -14.42 -10.45 0.36
N GLY A 71 -14.82 -11.62 0.86
CA GLY A 71 -14.31 -12.91 0.37
C GLY A 71 -14.60 -13.12 -1.13
N ASP A 72 -15.75 -12.67 -1.61
CA ASP A 72 -16.11 -12.75 -3.03
C ASP A 72 -15.28 -11.79 -3.89
N GLN A 73 -15.07 -10.56 -3.41
CA GLN A 73 -14.16 -9.61 -4.05
C GLN A 73 -12.72 -10.14 -4.09
N LEU A 74 -12.26 -10.78 -3.01
CA LEU A 74 -10.93 -11.35 -2.94
C LEU A 74 -10.77 -12.52 -3.93
N ARG A 75 -11.75 -13.44 -3.99
CA ARG A 75 -11.77 -14.53 -4.97
C ARG A 75 -11.82 -14.01 -6.41
N ALA A 76 -12.61 -12.97 -6.67
CA ALA A 76 -12.66 -12.32 -7.98
C ALA A 76 -11.31 -11.69 -8.34
N ALA A 77 -10.68 -10.97 -7.40
CA ALA A 77 -9.36 -10.37 -7.59
C ALA A 77 -8.29 -11.41 -7.88
N VAL A 78 -8.25 -12.50 -7.10
CA VAL A 78 -7.28 -13.60 -7.28
C VAL A 78 -7.39 -14.20 -8.67
N ARG A 79 -8.61 -14.51 -9.12
CA ARG A 79 -8.87 -15.09 -10.45
C ARG A 79 -8.33 -14.21 -11.57
N GLU A 80 -8.65 -12.92 -11.54
CA GLU A 80 -8.24 -11.99 -12.58
C GLU A 80 -6.73 -11.71 -12.57
N ILE A 81 -6.11 -11.62 -11.38
CA ILE A 81 -4.66 -11.43 -11.28
C ILE A 81 -3.92 -12.68 -11.77
N ARG A 82 -4.34 -13.90 -11.37
CA ARG A 82 -3.74 -15.14 -11.88
C ARG A 82 -3.78 -15.21 -13.40
N ARG A 83 -4.92 -14.87 -14.00
CA ARG A 83 -5.07 -14.82 -15.45
C ARG A 83 -4.03 -13.90 -16.10
N VAL A 84 -3.79 -12.71 -15.54
CA VAL A 84 -2.77 -11.78 -16.08
C VAL A 84 -1.36 -12.33 -15.90
N LEU A 85 -1.08 -12.99 -14.76
CA LEU A 85 0.21 -13.63 -14.52
C LEU A 85 0.47 -14.78 -15.51
N ASP A 86 -0.57 -15.50 -15.92
CA ASP A 86 -0.50 -16.66 -16.82
C ASP A 86 -0.47 -16.27 -18.31
N GLU A 87 -1.06 -15.12 -18.68
CA GLU A 87 -0.99 -14.55 -20.04
C GLU A 87 0.47 -14.28 -20.49
N GLY A 88 1.41 -14.18 -19.54
CA GLY A 88 2.83 -14.00 -19.82
C GLY A 88 3.17 -12.64 -20.47
N GLY A 89 4.44 -12.45 -20.83
CA GLY A 89 4.90 -11.28 -21.57
C GLY A 89 4.99 -9.98 -20.75
N ILE A 90 4.93 -10.05 -19.42
CA ILE A 90 5.10 -8.92 -18.51
C ILE A 90 6.21 -9.27 -17.52
N GLU A 91 7.17 -8.36 -17.31
CA GLU A 91 8.23 -8.53 -16.31
C GLU A 91 7.81 -8.00 -14.93
N GLY A 92 8.51 -8.42 -13.87
CA GLY A 92 8.16 -8.07 -12.48
C GLY A 92 8.01 -6.57 -12.22
N ARG A 93 8.87 -5.74 -12.84
CA ARG A 93 8.78 -4.28 -12.73
C ARG A 93 7.53 -3.72 -13.39
N ASP A 94 7.14 -4.27 -14.54
CA ASP A 94 5.96 -3.83 -15.28
C ASP A 94 4.67 -4.23 -14.57
N PHE A 95 4.68 -5.35 -13.83
CA PHE A 95 3.58 -5.73 -12.95
C PHE A 95 3.31 -4.71 -11.85
N LYS A 96 4.33 -4.09 -11.27
CA LYS A 96 4.12 -3.02 -10.27
C LYS A 96 3.40 -1.82 -10.88
N SER A 97 3.86 -1.39 -12.05
CA SER A 97 3.23 -0.30 -12.80
C SER A 97 1.79 -0.65 -13.17
N LEU A 98 1.55 -1.87 -13.65
CA LEU A 98 0.22 -2.40 -13.97
C LEU A 98 -0.71 -2.31 -12.75
N PHE A 99 -0.32 -2.90 -11.61
CA PHE A 99 -1.17 -2.89 -10.40
C PHE A 99 -1.38 -1.49 -9.85
N GLY A 100 -0.37 -0.62 -9.89
CA GLY A 100 -0.50 0.79 -9.50
C GLY A 100 -1.53 1.53 -10.35
N TRP A 101 -1.47 1.39 -11.68
CA TRP A 101 -2.43 2.00 -12.59
C TRP A 101 -3.84 1.41 -12.45
N THR A 102 -3.96 0.09 -12.32
CA THR A 102 -5.25 -0.57 -12.08
C THR A 102 -5.90 -0.05 -10.78
N ALA A 103 -5.13 0.07 -9.70
CA ALA A 103 -5.64 0.62 -8.43
C ALA A 103 -6.11 2.08 -8.57
N ARG A 104 -5.41 2.89 -9.38
CA ARG A 104 -5.84 4.27 -9.69
C ARG A 104 -7.13 4.30 -10.51
N LEU A 105 -7.28 3.43 -11.50
CA LEU A 105 -8.47 3.35 -12.35
C LEU A 105 -9.70 2.85 -11.58
N LEU A 106 -9.50 1.89 -10.68
CA LEU A 106 -10.57 1.43 -9.78
C LEU A 106 -11.05 2.56 -8.87
N LEU A 107 -10.17 3.46 -8.43
CA LEU A 107 -10.59 4.64 -7.64
C LEU A 107 -11.50 5.57 -8.45
N VAL A 108 -11.09 5.92 -9.66
CA VAL A 108 -11.80 6.88 -10.52
C VAL A 108 -13.18 6.35 -10.92
N ARG A 109 -13.27 5.05 -11.22
CA ARG A 109 -14.53 4.40 -11.61
C ARG A 109 -15.48 4.10 -10.45
N SER A 110 -14.95 4.06 -9.22
CA SER A 110 -15.76 3.90 -8.01
C SER A 110 -16.38 5.23 -7.52
N ALA A 111 -15.99 6.36 -8.11
CA ALA A 111 -16.62 7.64 -7.77
C ALA A 111 -18.11 7.58 -8.20
N PRO A 112 -19.06 7.80 -7.30
CA PRO A 112 -20.47 7.78 -7.64
C PRO A 112 -20.71 8.82 -8.73
N ARG A 113 -21.29 8.36 -9.85
CA ARG A 113 -21.71 9.17 -11.00
C ARG A 113 -22.85 10.15 -10.66
N GLU A 114 -23.14 10.36 -9.37
CA GLU A 114 -24.21 11.18 -8.83
C GLU A 114 -23.81 12.65 -8.61
N ALA A 115 -22.53 13.01 -8.75
CA ALA A 115 -22.08 14.39 -8.56
C ALA A 115 -21.98 15.24 -9.85
N GLN A 116 -22.34 14.72 -11.02
CA GLN A 116 -22.18 15.43 -12.32
C GLN A 116 -23.48 15.71 -13.07
N THR A 117 -24.66 15.41 -12.51
CA THR A 117 -25.96 15.64 -13.15
C THR A 117 -26.91 16.56 -12.39
N ALA A 118 -26.44 17.33 -11.41
CA ALA A 118 -27.25 18.33 -10.71
C ALA A 118 -26.56 19.69 -10.66
N ARG A 119 -26.45 20.36 -11.81
CA ARG A 119 -26.43 21.84 -11.89
C ARG A 119 -26.86 22.27 -13.29
N PRO A 120 -28.15 22.59 -13.51
CA PRO A 120 -28.48 23.52 -14.58
C PRO A 120 -27.95 24.91 -14.22
N PRO A 121 -27.58 25.73 -15.22
CA PRO A 121 -27.28 27.12 -14.99
C PRO A 121 -28.57 27.89 -14.70
N ASP A 122 -28.36 29.08 -14.16
CA ASP A 122 -29.18 30.27 -14.30
C ASP A 122 -29.95 30.86 -13.12
N GLU A 123 -29.67 32.16 -13.00
CA GLU A 123 -30.57 33.26 -12.67
C GLU A 123 -31.23 33.31 -11.29
N GLY A 124 -30.63 34.17 -10.46
CA GLY A 124 -31.30 35.40 -10.06
C GLY A 124 -32.55 35.26 -9.20
N ARG A 125 -32.37 35.40 -7.88
CA ARG A 125 -33.14 36.32 -7.01
C ARG A 125 -32.79 36.06 -5.55
N ARG A 126 -32.02 36.97 -4.95
CA ARG A 126 -32.35 37.46 -3.61
C ARG A 126 -33.52 38.45 -3.81
N PRO A 127 -34.54 38.44 -2.94
CA PRO A 127 -34.43 39.33 -1.78
C PRO A 127 -35.11 38.81 -0.50
N GLY A 128 -34.62 39.33 0.63
CA GLY A 128 -35.45 39.92 1.68
C GLY A 128 -36.45 39.04 2.44
N ARG A 129 -36.10 38.72 3.69
CA ARG A 129 -37.05 38.45 4.78
C ARG A 129 -37.99 39.66 4.97
N PRO A 130 -39.23 39.47 5.45
CA PRO A 130 -39.45 39.78 6.87
C PRO A 130 -40.40 38.81 7.63
N LEU A 131 -40.56 39.11 8.92
CA LEU A 131 -41.02 38.30 10.04
C LEU A 131 -42.54 37.99 10.11
N ALA A 132 -42.84 37.03 11.01
CA ALA A 132 -43.94 37.00 11.98
C ALA A 132 -45.19 36.13 11.68
N GLY A 133 -45.31 35.05 12.47
CA GLY A 133 -46.51 34.79 13.28
C GLY A 133 -47.55 33.81 12.76
N ARG A 134 -47.45 32.53 13.13
CA ARG A 134 -48.58 31.76 13.71
C ARG A 134 -48.12 30.42 14.33
N PRO A 135 -48.61 30.03 15.52
CA PRO A 135 -48.28 28.75 16.13
C PRO A 135 -49.17 27.65 15.54
N ALA A 136 -48.59 26.50 15.21
CA ALA A 136 -49.31 25.26 14.98
C ALA A 136 -48.62 24.15 15.76
N ALA A 137 -49.33 23.68 16.78
CA ALA A 137 -48.99 22.54 17.61
C ALA A 137 -48.87 21.27 16.76
N GLY A 138 -47.91 20.40 17.10
CA GLY A 138 -47.80 19.07 16.52
C GLY A 138 -46.38 18.66 16.13
N ARG A 139 -45.44 18.64 17.09
CA ARG A 139 -44.18 17.89 16.97
C ARG A 139 -44.04 16.96 18.15
N HIS A 140 -44.25 15.66 17.92
CA HIS A 140 -43.57 14.61 18.68
C HIS A 140 -42.18 14.44 18.03
N GLU A 141 -41.24 15.30 18.44
CA GLU A 141 -39.82 15.09 18.23
C GLU A 141 -39.26 14.55 19.57
N PRO A 142 -38.54 13.42 19.58
CA PRO A 142 -37.94 12.89 20.81
C PRO A 142 -36.91 13.89 21.35
N PRO A 143 -36.77 14.02 22.68
CA PRO A 143 -35.91 15.03 23.26
C PRO A 143 -34.42 14.76 22.92
N PRO A 144 -33.64 15.80 22.61
CA PRO A 144 -32.19 15.69 22.51
C PRO A 144 -31.57 15.41 23.90
N PRO A 145 -30.50 14.60 23.99
CA PRO A 145 -29.85 14.30 25.27
C PRO A 145 -29.25 15.57 25.87
N ARG A 146 -29.63 15.89 27.11
CA ARG A 146 -28.97 16.94 27.91
C ARG A 146 -27.85 16.35 28.76
N PRO A 147 -26.79 17.14 29.03
CA PRO A 147 -25.50 16.69 29.54
C PRO A 147 -25.55 16.27 31.01
N ALA A 148 -24.77 15.25 31.37
CA ALA A 148 -24.57 14.82 32.74
C ALA A 148 -23.77 15.88 33.54
N THR A 149 -24.34 16.33 34.67
CA THR A 149 -23.63 17.04 35.74
C THR A 149 -23.09 16.04 36.79
N PRO A 150 -22.03 16.42 37.54
CA PRO A 150 -21.00 15.51 37.99
C PRO A 150 -21.34 14.83 39.31
N GLN A 151 -21.25 13.50 39.35
CA GLN A 151 -21.06 12.78 40.61
C GLN A 151 -19.57 12.63 40.90
N ARG A 152 -19.19 13.19 42.04
CA ARG A 152 -17.89 13.08 42.67
C ARG A 152 -17.78 11.74 43.40
N LEU A 153 -16.55 11.23 43.39
CA LEU A 153 -15.97 10.17 44.21
C LEU A 153 -16.36 8.72 43.88
N GLY A 154 -15.36 8.01 43.33
CA GLY A 154 -15.07 6.64 43.76
C GLY A 154 -14.96 5.61 42.65
N SER A 155 -13.98 5.71 41.75
CA SER A 155 -13.24 4.52 41.31
C SER A 155 -12.06 4.84 40.40
N VAL A 156 -10.94 4.27 40.82
CA VAL A 156 -9.68 3.97 40.13
C VAL A 156 -9.85 3.78 38.61
N GLY A 157 -9.09 4.53 37.82
CA GLY A 157 -9.04 4.29 36.38
C GLY A 157 -8.48 5.45 35.57
N SER A 158 -7.15 5.55 35.53
CA SER A 158 -6.36 5.96 34.36
C SER A 158 -7.13 6.54 33.17
N GLN A 159 -7.13 7.87 33.01
CA GLN A 159 -7.29 8.59 31.74
C GLN A 159 -6.87 10.05 32.00
N GLY A 160 -6.11 10.75 31.15
CA GLY A 160 -5.70 10.40 29.82
C GLY A 160 -4.51 11.24 29.38
N MET A 161 -3.62 10.59 28.65
CA MET A 161 -2.99 11.22 27.51
C MET A 161 -3.62 10.58 26.30
N SER A 162 -4.05 11.40 25.35
CA SER A 162 -4.57 10.89 24.09
C SER A 162 -3.51 9.99 23.45
N THR A 163 -3.93 8.95 22.74
CA THR A 163 -3.02 8.11 21.92
C THR A 163 -2.11 8.96 21.01
N LEU A 164 -2.57 10.16 20.65
CA LEU A 164 -1.84 11.17 19.89
C LEU A 164 -0.73 11.87 20.70
N GLU A 165 -0.92 12.13 21.98
CA GLU A 165 0.13 12.67 22.86
C GLU A 165 1.18 11.62 23.23
N LYS A 166 0.78 10.35 23.41
CA LYS A 166 1.74 9.24 23.54
C LYS A 166 2.58 9.08 22.28
N LEU A 167 1.97 9.10 21.09
CA LEU A 167 2.69 9.02 19.82
C LEU A 167 3.62 10.22 19.58
N LYS A 168 3.21 11.44 19.97
CA LYS A 168 4.07 12.63 19.88
C LYS A 168 5.29 12.54 20.81
N ARG A 169 5.14 12.00 22.02
CA ARG A 169 6.27 11.76 22.93
C ARG A 169 7.21 10.69 22.39
N ASP A 170 6.67 9.57 21.92
CA ASP A 170 7.47 8.47 21.36
C ASP A 170 8.23 8.89 20.08
N LEU A 171 7.72 9.85 19.31
CA LEU A 171 8.44 10.45 18.18
C LEU A 171 9.51 11.45 18.62
N ALA A 172 9.21 12.30 19.62
CA ALA A 172 10.19 13.24 20.18
C ALA A 172 11.37 12.52 20.86
N ASP A 173 11.12 11.41 21.56
CA ASP A 173 12.17 10.59 22.18
C ASP A 173 12.97 9.77 21.15
N LYS A 174 12.41 9.50 19.95
CA LYS A 174 13.15 8.83 18.87
C LYS A 174 14.03 9.77 18.04
N GLU A 175 13.67 11.04 17.92
CA GLU A 175 14.54 12.03 17.27
C GLU A 175 15.70 12.49 18.18
N GLY A 176 15.57 12.40 19.51
CA GLY A 176 16.63 12.74 20.47
C GLY A 176 17.72 11.68 20.69
N VAL A 177 17.60 10.47 20.11
CA VAL A 177 18.57 9.36 20.32
C VAL A 177 19.45 9.09 19.09
N SER A 178 19.22 9.82 17.99
CA SER A 178 20.06 9.68 16.77
C SER A 178 21.27 10.63 16.74
N GLU A 179 21.38 11.54 17.72
CA GLU A 179 22.44 12.56 17.77
C GLU A 179 23.34 12.45 19.03
N ALA A 180 23.52 11.22 19.55
CA ALA A 180 24.48 10.94 20.62
C ALA A 180 25.24 9.59 20.47
N ARG A 181 25.35 9.07 19.25
CA ARG A 181 26.27 7.94 18.92
C ARG A 181 27.17 8.24 17.73
N ARG A 182 27.59 9.51 17.66
CA ARG A 182 28.67 9.97 16.77
C ARG A 182 29.93 10.23 17.62
N ALA A 183 30.37 9.23 18.37
CA ALA A 183 31.71 9.12 18.91
C ALA A 183 31.91 7.67 19.39
N GLU A 184 32.99 7.04 18.92
CA GLU A 184 33.55 5.77 19.41
C GLU A 184 32.79 4.47 19.07
N SER A 185 33.04 3.98 17.86
CA SER A 185 33.69 2.68 17.67
C SER A 185 33.83 2.43 16.18
N SER A 186 35.02 2.77 15.66
CA SER A 186 35.46 2.24 14.37
C SER A 186 35.32 0.72 14.40
N PRO A 187 34.74 0.09 13.36
CA PRO A 187 34.82 -1.36 13.24
C PRO A 187 36.30 -1.76 13.16
N PRO A 188 36.76 -2.82 13.86
CA PRO A 188 38.09 -3.34 13.62
C PRO A 188 38.18 -3.81 12.17
N ASP A 189 39.21 -3.32 11.50
CA ASP A 189 39.53 -3.60 10.11
C ASP A 189 39.75 -5.13 9.93
N PRO A 190 38.95 -5.85 9.13
CA PRO A 190 39.05 -7.31 9.03
C PRO A 190 40.29 -7.80 8.24
N LEU A 191 41.22 -6.92 7.87
CA LEU A 191 42.37 -7.24 7.02
C LEU A 191 43.75 -7.05 7.69
N SER A 192 43.81 -6.81 9.00
CA SER A 192 45.08 -6.61 9.74
C SER A 192 45.93 -7.88 9.94
N HIS A 193 45.47 -9.05 9.49
CA HIS A 193 46.19 -10.33 9.65
C HIS A 193 46.77 -10.89 8.35
N LEU A 194 46.74 -10.15 7.25
CA LEU A 194 47.42 -10.59 6.03
C LEU A 194 48.88 -10.10 6.03
N PRO A 195 49.87 -10.98 5.80
CA PRO A 195 51.26 -10.56 5.62
C PRO A 195 51.36 -9.59 4.44
N SER A 196 52.08 -8.49 4.65
CA SER A 196 52.28 -7.44 3.65
C SER A 196 52.81 -8.03 2.32
N PRO A 197 52.38 -7.51 1.17
CA PRO A 197 52.87 -7.94 -0.13
C PRO A 197 54.37 -7.62 -0.26
N LYS A 198 55.16 -8.66 -0.49
CA LYS A 198 56.56 -8.55 -0.88
C LYS A 198 56.62 -7.81 -2.23
N ALA A 199 57.49 -6.81 -2.32
CA ALA A 199 57.68 -5.96 -3.48
C ALA A 199 57.88 -6.76 -4.80
N PRO A 200 57.44 -6.25 -5.96
CA PRO A 200 57.66 -6.91 -7.25
C PRO A 200 59.11 -6.67 -7.67
N GLY A 201 59.98 -7.66 -7.49
CA GLY A 201 61.39 -7.46 -7.80
C GLY A 201 62.31 -8.67 -7.85
N GLU A 202 61.89 -9.87 -7.43
CA GLU A 202 62.77 -11.04 -7.50
C GLU A 202 61.98 -12.30 -7.81
N GLY A 203 62.36 -13.00 -8.88
CA GLY A 203 61.91 -14.37 -9.13
C GLY A 203 61.32 -14.66 -10.50
N ALA A 204 61.89 -14.12 -11.58
CA ALA A 204 61.72 -14.73 -12.90
C ALA A 204 62.81 -15.80 -13.09
N PRO A 205 62.51 -17.11 -13.07
CA PRO A 205 63.43 -18.10 -13.61
C PRO A 205 63.45 -18.02 -15.15
N PRO A 206 64.62 -18.13 -15.80
CA PRO A 206 64.74 -18.01 -17.24
C PRO A 206 64.02 -19.17 -17.97
N PRO A 207 63.46 -18.94 -19.17
CA PRO A 207 62.85 -19.99 -19.97
C PRO A 207 63.93 -20.98 -20.44
N LYS A 208 63.73 -22.27 -20.13
CA LYS A 208 64.56 -23.36 -20.64
C LYS A 208 64.43 -23.44 -22.17
N LYS A 209 65.48 -23.05 -22.88
CA LYS A 209 65.73 -23.47 -24.25
C LYS A 209 66.27 -24.91 -24.23
N SER A 210 65.47 -25.84 -24.72
CA SER A 210 65.90 -27.13 -25.26
C SER A 210 64.93 -27.44 -26.38
N GLY A 211 65.30 -27.70 -27.61
CA GLY A 211 66.58 -28.06 -28.19
C GLY A 211 66.20 -28.83 -29.45
N LYS A 212 66.36 -28.19 -30.61
CA LYS A 212 66.17 -28.81 -31.92
C LYS A 212 67.47 -29.53 -32.24
N SER A 213 67.40 -30.82 -32.56
CA SER A 213 68.53 -31.60 -33.10
C SER A 213 67.96 -32.68 -34.01
N GLY A 214 68.53 -32.81 -35.20
CA GLY A 214 68.38 -33.94 -36.13
C GLY A 214 67.18 -33.85 -37.04
#